data_AF-A0AAN8KYX5-F1
#
_entry.id   AF-A0AAN8KYX5-F1
#
_cell.length_a   1.000
_cell.length_b   1.000
_cell.length_c   1.000
_cell.angle_alpha   90.00
_cell.angle_beta   90.00
_cell.angle_gamma   90.00
#
_symmetry.space_group_name_H-M   'P 1'
#
loop_
_entity.id
_entity.type
_entity.pdbx_description
1 polymer ?
#
loop_
_entity_poly.entity_id
_entity_poly.type
_entity_poly.pdbx_seq_one_letter_code
_entity_poly.pdbx_strand_id
1 'polypeptide(L)'
;MVVGCLIAEHIRQGFRVLEQPEQTKDMTKEDFMEHHRVWCCSTTPEKAICGVSRIWVFSLARRKGIATRMLDTVRNSFMYGGHLTKEEIAFSDPTPDGKLFAKKYCEMPAFMVYNFIG
;
A
#
# COMPACT_ATOMS: atom_id res chain seq x y z
N MET A 1 -12.98 15.35 16.54
CA MET A 1 -12.10 15.69 15.41
C MET A 1 -11.60 14.39 14.78
N VAL A 2 -11.73 14.22 13.46
CA VAL A 2 -11.19 13.05 12.74
C VAL A 2 -9.81 13.41 12.19
N VAL A 3 -8.78 12.62 12.54
CA VAL A 3 -7.37 12.87 12.15
C VAL A 3 -6.76 11.78 11.28
N GLY A 4 -7.51 10.70 11.02
CA GLY A 4 -7.13 9.60 10.17
C GLY A 4 -8.36 8.85 9.69
N CYS A 5 -8.29 8.28 8.49
CA CYS A 5 -9.34 7.48 7.88
C CYS A 5 -8.69 6.33 7.10
N LEU A 6 -9.31 5.15 7.17
CA LEU A 6 -8.94 3.98 6.38
C LEU A 6 -10.23 3.32 5.86
N ILE A 7 -10.30 3.12 4.55
CA ILE A 7 -11.39 2.41 3.87
C ILE A 7 -10.83 1.06 3.41
N ALA A 8 -11.40 -0.01 3.93
CA ALA A 8 -11.06 -1.38 3.58
C ALA A 8 -12.20 -2.04 2.80
N GLU A 9 -11.87 -2.88 1.83
CA GLU A 9 -12.82 -3.64 1.03
C GLU A 9 -12.37 -5.09 0.86
N HIS A 10 -13.31 -6.00 0.61
CA HIS A 10 -12.98 -7.39 0.39
C HIS A 10 -12.44 -7.59 -1.03
N ILE A 11 -11.28 -8.23 -1.15
CA ILE A 11 -10.66 -8.58 -2.44
C ILE A 11 -10.37 -10.09 -2.48
N ARG A 12 -10.05 -10.61 -3.66
CA ARG A 12 -9.71 -12.04 -3.83
C ARG A 12 -8.22 -12.26 -4.10
N GLN A 13 -7.58 -11.25 -4.69
CA GLN A 13 -6.22 -11.34 -5.17
C GLN A 13 -5.54 -9.97 -5.17
N GLY A 14 -4.23 -9.98 -5.11
CA GLY A 14 -3.35 -8.83 -5.32
C GLY A 14 -2.11 -9.24 -6.09
N PHE A 15 -1.27 -8.26 -6.42
CA PHE A 15 -0.07 -8.44 -7.21
C PHE A 15 1.11 -7.84 -6.46
N ARG A 16 2.23 -8.56 -6.41
CA ARG A 16 3.44 -8.06 -5.75
C ARG A 16 4.04 -6.90 -6.53
N VAL A 17 4.41 -5.83 -5.83
CA VAL A 17 5.26 -4.79 -6.41
C VAL A 17 6.65 -5.36 -6.65
N LEU A 18 7.22 -5.12 -7.83
CA LEU A 18 8.57 -5.48 -8.19
C LEU A 18 9.51 -4.31 -7.83
N GLU A 19 10.64 -4.61 -7.20
CA GLU A 19 11.68 -3.60 -6.99
C GLU A 19 12.26 -3.18 -8.35
N GLN A 20 12.17 -1.90 -8.68
CA GLN A 20 12.90 -1.35 -9.82
C GLN A 20 14.35 -1.10 -9.39
N PRO A 21 15.34 -1.55 -10.17
CA PRO A 21 16.73 -1.20 -9.90
C PRO A 21 16.90 0.31 -10.04
N GLU A 22 17.57 0.95 -9.06
CA GLU A 22 17.89 2.38 -9.11
C GLU A 22 18.76 2.65 -10.35
N GLN A 23 18.19 3.22 -11.41
CA GLN A 23 18.97 3.69 -12.55
C GLN A 23 19.43 5.12 -12.27
N THR A 24 20.73 5.26 -11.99
CA THR A 24 21.44 6.54 -11.95
C THR A 24 21.51 7.12 -13.36
N LYS A 25 20.46 7.83 -13.79
CA LYS A 25 20.48 8.64 -15.01
C LYS A 25 20.07 10.07 -14.66
N ASP A 26 20.68 11.04 -15.32
CA ASP A 26 20.30 12.45 -15.22
C ASP A 26 18.84 12.61 -15.67
N MET A 27 17.93 12.66 -14.70
CA MET A 27 16.49 12.66 -14.94
C MET A 27 15.98 14.06 -15.30
N THR A 28 15.19 14.15 -16.36
CA THR A 28 14.43 15.36 -16.67
C THR A 28 13.19 15.47 -15.75
N LYS A 29 12.54 16.64 -15.70
CA LYS A 29 11.35 16.86 -14.85
C LYS A 29 10.18 15.92 -15.19
N GLU A 30 10.09 15.51 -16.45
CA GLU A 30 9.06 14.58 -16.96
C GLU A 30 9.34 13.16 -16.45
N ASP A 31 10.59 12.69 -16.55
CA ASP A 31 11.04 11.40 -16.00
C ASP A 31 10.80 11.32 -14.47
N PHE A 32 10.92 12.45 -13.77
CA PHE A 32 10.73 12.54 -12.32
C PHE A 32 9.27 12.36 -11.90
N MET A 33 8.33 12.91 -12.66
CA MET A 33 6.89 12.73 -12.44
C MET A 33 6.44 11.32 -12.81
N GLU A 34 7.02 10.75 -13.86
CA GLU A 34 6.75 9.39 -14.32
C GLU A 34 7.28 8.35 -13.32
N HIS A 35 8.51 8.50 -12.81
CA HIS A 35 9.06 7.62 -11.76
C HIS A 35 8.22 7.60 -10.48
N HIS A 36 7.57 8.71 -10.13
CA HIS A 36 6.69 8.74 -8.95
C HIS A 36 5.41 7.90 -9.15
N ARG A 37 5.01 7.65 -10.40
CA ARG A 37 3.76 6.98 -10.78
C ARG A 37 3.92 5.59 -11.37
N VAL A 38 5.09 5.24 -11.93
CA VAL A 38 5.29 3.93 -12.56
C VAL A 38 5.89 2.96 -11.54
N TRP A 39 5.15 1.92 -11.18
CA TRP A 39 5.69 0.74 -10.51
C TRP A 39 5.38 -0.48 -11.34
N CYS A 40 6.31 -1.41 -11.40
CA CYS A 40 6.05 -2.72 -12.00
C CYS A 40 5.45 -3.63 -10.93
N CYS A 41 4.51 -4.46 -11.33
CA CYS A 41 3.98 -5.52 -10.48
C CYS A 41 4.13 -6.88 -11.18
N SER A 42 4.15 -7.94 -10.39
CA SER A 42 4.05 -9.29 -10.91
C SER A 42 2.77 -9.44 -11.74
N THR A 43 2.83 -10.21 -12.82
CA THR A 43 1.66 -10.65 -13.58
C THR A 43 0.94 -11.84 -12.92
N THR A 44 1.59 -12.47 -11.93
CA THR A 44 1.03 -13.60 -11.19
C THR A 44 0.21 -13.10 -10.01
N PRO A 45 -1.10 -13.39 -9.94
CA PRO A 45 -1.92 -13.01 -8.80
C PRO A 45 -1.59 -13.88 -7.58
N GLU A 46 -1.53 -13.24 -6.41
CA GLU A 46 -1.43 -13.88 -5.10
C GLU A 46 -2.73 -13.68 -4.32
N LYS A 47 -3.06 -14.64 -3.45
CA LYS A 47 -4.26 -14.57 -2.61
C LYS A 47 -4.18 -13.36 -1.68
N ALA A 48 -5.23 -12.54 -1.70
CA ALA A 48 -5.41 -11.39 -0.83
C ALA A 48 -6.84 -11.40 -0.29
N ILE A 49 -7.05 -10.90 0.92
CA ILE A 49 -8.38 -10.87 1.56
C ILE A 49 -8.87 -9.43 1.71
N CYS A 50 -7.98 -8.54 2.16
CA CYS A 50 -8.33 -7.15 2.47
C CYS A 50 -7.62 -6.17 1.54
N GLY A 51 -8.40 -5.38 0.81
CA GLY A 51 -7.91 -4.25 0.03
C GLY A 51 -8.00 -2.96 0.84
N VAL A 52 -6.87 -2.28 1.04
CA VAL A 52 -6.84 -0.89 1.52
C VAL A 52 -7.14 0.02 0.34
N SER A 53 -8.42 0.36 0.20
CA SER A 53 -8.92 1.25 -0.85
C SER A 53 -8.43 2.67 -0.62
N ARG A 54 -8.48 3.17 0.62
CA ARG A 54 -7.94 4.48 0.97
C ARG A 54 -7.31 4.43 2.34
N ILE A 55 -6.20 5.13 2.51
CA ILE A 55 -5.62 5.42 3.83
C ILE A 55 -5.14 6.87 3.84
N TRP A 56 -5.55 7.60 4.87
CA TRP A 56 -5.22 9.01 5.02
C TRP A 56 -4.99 9.36 6.48
N VAL A 57 -4.00 10.22 6.73
CA VAL A 57 -3.73 10.82 8.03
C VAL A 57 -3.50 12.31 7.83
N PHE A 58 -4.14 13.11 8.68
CA PHE A 58 -3.98 14.56 8.72
C PHE A 58 -2.49 14.92 8.80
N SER A 59 -2.04 15.88 7.98
CA SER A 59 -0.61 16.16 7.76
C SER A 59 0.17 16.39 9.05
N LEU A 60 -0.35 17.22 9.97
CA LEU A 60 0.29 17.53 11.26
C LEU A 60 0.23 16.37 12.29
N ALA A 61 -0.53 15.33 11.98
CA ALA A 61 -0.67 14.12 12.77
C ALA A 61 0.08 12.91 12.17
N ARG A 62 0.69 13.07 10.99
CA ARG A 62 1.49 12.01 10.34
C ARG A 62 2.70 11.64 11.21
N ARG A 63 3.26 10.45 10.94
CA ARG A 63 4.46 9.90 11.61
C ARG A 63 4.31 9.66 13.13
N LYS A 64 3.08 9.73 13.67
CA LYS A 64 2.73 9.42 15.07
C LYS A 64 2.06 8.04 15.25
N GLY A 65 2.30 7.13 14.31
CA GLY A 65 1.77 5.75 14.34
C GLY A 65 0.28 5.59 14.00
N ILE A 66 -0.42 6.64 13.55
CA ILE A 66 -1.86 6.59 13.29
C ILE A 66 -2.21 5.60 12.17
N ALA A 67 -1.54 5.68 11.01
CA ALA A 67 -1.77 4.77 9.88
C ALA A 67 -1.50 3.31 10.25
N THR A 68 -0.41 3.04 10.98
CA THR A 68 -0.07 1.72 11.52
C THR A 68 -1.19 1.18 12.41
N ARG A 69 -1.63 1.96 13.40
CA ARG A 69 -2.73 1.54 14.31
C ARG A 69 -4.04 1.29 13.57
N MET A 70 -4.40 2.13 12.59
CA MET A 70 -5.60 1.89 11.79
C MET A 70 -5.52 0.56 11.04
N LEU A 71 -4.38 0.26 10.42
CA LEU A 71 -4.20 -0.98 9.67
C LEU A 71 -4.10 -2.22 10.58
N ASP A 72 -3.50 -2.09 11.76
CA ASP A 72 -3.52 -3.14 12.79
C ASP A 72 -4.95 -3.42 13.27
N THR A 73 -5.77 -2.40 13.49
CA THR A 73 -7.19 -2.59 13.82
C THR A 73 -7.91 -3.33 12.71
N VAL A 74 -7.73 -2.92 11.45
CA VAL A 74 -8.33 -3.60 10.28
C VAL A 74 -7.93 -5.08 10.26
N ARG A 75 -6.65 -5.41 10.45
CA ARG A 75 -6.20 -6.81 10.48
C ARG A 75 -6.87 -7.64 11.56
N ASN A 76 -7.19 -7.03 12.71
CA ASN A 76 -7.84 -7.69 13.83
C ASN A 76 -9.36 -7.73 13.75
N SER A 77 -9.99 -6.91 12.91
CA SER A 77 -11.46 -6.74 12.90
C SER A 77 -12.12 -6.94 11.54
N PHE A 78 -11.37 -7.05 10.45
CA PHE A 78 -11.92 -7.15 9.10
C PHE A 78 -12.63 -8.49 8.86
N MET A 79 -12.09 -9.59 9.41
CA MET A 79 -12.67 -10.93 9.30
C MET A 79 -13.05 -11.42 10.71
N TYR A 80 -14.31 -11.80 10.90
CA TYR A 80 -14.78 -12.28 12.20
C TYR A 80 -14.01 -13.52 12.65
N GLY A 81 -13.47 -13.49 13.86
CA GLY A 81 -12.69 -14.59 14.44
C GLY A 81 -11.34 -14.84 13.78
N GLY A 82 -10.85 -13.94 12.93
CA GLY A 82 -9.58 -14.06 12.24
C GLY A 82 -8.66 -12.87 12.44
N HIS A 83 -7.37 -13.10 12.24
CA HIS A 83 -6.34 -12.06 12.19
C HIS A 83 -5.65 -12.13 10.83
N LEU A 84 -5.72 -11.03 10.06
CA LEU A 84 -5.08 -10.98 8.75
C LEU A 84 -3.56 -10.82 8.89
N THR A 85 -2.80 -11.58 8.13
CA THR A 85 -1.36 -11.34 7.98
C THR A 85 -1.11 -10.14 7.07
N LYS A 86 0.14 -9.65 7.04
CA LYS A 86 0.52 -8.50 6.19
C LYS A 86 0.48 -8.85 4.70
N GLU A 87 0.62 -10.13 4.37
CA GLU A 87 0.56 -10.69 3.02
C GLU A 87 -0.88 -10.82 2.52
N GLU A 88 -1.87 -10.88 3.43
CA GLU A 88 -3.29 -10.95 3.06
C GLU A 88 -3.89 -9.56 2.78
N ILE A 89 -3.09 -8.50 2.87
CA ILE A 89 -3.47 -7.11 2.62
C ILE A 89 -2.85 -6.61 1.33
N ALA A 90 -3.66 -5.95 0.49
CA ALA A 90 -3.18 -5.24 -0.68
C ALA A 90 -3.59 -3.75 -0.65
N PHE A 91 -2.82 -2.88 -1.27
CA PHE A 91 -3.09 -1.44 -1.34
C PHE A 91 -3.55 -1.03 -2.74
N SER A 92 -4.62 -0.22 -2.87
CA SER A 92 -5.05 0.27 -4.17
C SER A 92 -4.23 1.47 -4.61
N ASP A 93 -3.66 1.41 -5.81
CA ASP A 93 -2.98 2.53 -6.48
C ASP A 93 -2.14 3.44 -5.52
N PRO A 94 -1.11 2.90 -4.85
CA PRO A 94 -0.44 3.59 -3.75
C PRO A 94 0.29 4.86 -4.22
N THR A 95 -0.01 5.99 -3.57
CA THR A 95 0.76 7.23 -3.70
C THR A 95 2.20 7.05 -3.22
N PRO A 96 3.15 7.97 -3.51
CA PRO A 96 4.52 7.89 -3.00
C PRO A 96 4.61 7.74 -1.47
N ASP A 97 3.82 8.53 -0.73
CA ASP A 97 3.68 8.38 0.74
C ASP A 97 3.12 6.99 1.11
N GLY A 98 2.15 6.50 0.35
CA GLY A 98 1.54 5.19 0.50
C GLY A 98 2.54 4.04 0.30
N LYS A 99 3.39 4.10 -0.74
CA LYS A 99 4.46 3.13 -0.99
C LYS A 99 5.45 3.07 0.16
N LEU A 100 5.92 4.23 0.63
CA LEU A 100 6.85 4.32 1.77
C LEU A 100 6.23 3.73 3.04
N PHE A 101 4.94 4.02 3.27
CA PHE A 101 4.21 3.45 4.39
C PHE A 101 4.05 1.94 4.26
N ALA A 102 3.59 1.44 3.10
CA ALA A 102 3.34 0.03 2.85
C ALA A 102 4.61 -0.81 2.96
N LYS A 103 5.71 -0.38 2.31
CA LYS A 103 7.04 -1.03 2.42
C LYS A 103 7.49 -1.14 3.87
N LYS A 104 7.34 -0.07 4.66
CA LYS A 104 7.70 -0.08 6.08
C LYS A 104 6.77 -0.94 6.93
N TYR A 105 5.46 -0.87 6.69
CA TYR A 105 4.47 -1.61 7.47
C TYR A 105 4.55 -3.11 7.20
N CYS A 106 4.64 -3.51 5.94
CA CYS A 106 4.75 -4.90 5.51
C CYS A 106 6.10 -5.52 5.85
N GLU A 107 7.12 -4.73 6.22
CA GLU A 107 8.52 -5.17 6.41
C GLU A 107 9.07 -5.92 5.18
N MET A 108 8.49 -5.64 4.01
CA MET A 108 8.80 -6.30 2.75
C MET A 108 8.71 -5.26 1.63
N PRO A 109 9.74 -5.16 0.77
CA PRO A 109 9.67 -4.27 -0.39
C PRO A 109 8.58 -4.63 -1.39
N ALA A 110 8.38 -5.94 -1.58
CA ALA A 110 7.35 -6.49 -2.45
C ALA A 110 5.99 -6.61 -1.73
N PHE A 111 5.45 -5.50 -1.24
CA PHE A 111 4.08 -5.49 -0.73
C PHE A 111 3.05 -5.69 -1.86
N MET A 112 1.81 -6.05 -1.51
CA MET A 112 0.77 -6.32 -2.51
C MET A 112 -0.02 -5.07 -2.89
N VAL A 113 -0.36 -4.97 -4.17
CA VAL A 113 -1.24 -3.94 -4.74
C VAL A 113 -2.40 -4.56 -5.50
N TYR A 114 -3.47 -3.79 -5.68
CA TYR A 114 -4.63 -4.16 -6.50
C TYR A 114 -5.26 -2.92 -7.12
N ASN A 115 -6.25 -3.11 -8.01
CA ASN A 115 -7.02 -2.03 -8.64
C ASN A 115 -6.16 -0.88 -9.18
N PHE A 116 -5.06 -1.23 -9.84
CA PHE A 116 -4.22 -0.31 -10.61
C PHE A 116 -4.58 -0.44 -12.08
N ILE A 117 -4.60 0.68 -12.80
CA ILE A 117 -4.75 0.67 -14.26
C ILE A 117 -3.35 0.46 -14.84
N GLY A 118 -3.15 -0.68 -15.49
CA GLY A 118 -1.94 -1.00 -16.25
C GLY A 118 -1.98 -0.48 -17.68
#